data_AF-A0A2C6KR37-F1
#
_entry.id   AF-A0A2C6KR37-F1
#
_cell.length_a   1.000
_cell.length_b   1.000
_cell.length_c   1.000
_cell.angle_alpha   90.00
_cell.angle_beta   90.00
_cell.angle_gamma   90.00
#
_symmetry.space_group_name_H-M   'P 1'
#
loop_
_entity.id
_entity.type
_entity.pdbx_description
1 polymer ?
#
loop_
_entity_poly.entity_id
_entity_poly.type
_entity_poly.pdbx_seq_one_letter_code
_entity_poly.pdbx_strand_id
1 'polypeptide(L)'
;MSVLSLIGLHVKNRKEMSVRRVDPTQTPEERQQMLAGAFAAERRAGFRLSADHERVSEALTLLQRLEDFKGSVQAAEVQRTRLLLRVGAIEAYTQQRYSDALLQVLHSYLLARSFYTSYQSMPLEGEMVPELLLLTKCCGLVGRLEQGKQFLDELRFIVENTLIYVASGGGGGGAKASAPPGKAPAAAGSINRGSVQGPVMSVEKHVLAAVVSSLAELCSLYGQPENANLFYEKYIILMKDVYGADSLTVSDALNTVALFFFQTRQYAEAVPLVEQVLDIRKKHLGDFDSPQPNPRVADCYANLGLLYRLLGKEQTHRFSRIPKVASLLFIG
;
A
#
# COMPACT_ATOMS: atom_id res chain seq x y z
N MET A 1 50.66 10.07 28.74
CA MET A 1 50.74 11.25 27.86
C MET A 1 50.79 12.48 28.76
N SER A 2 51.95 13.12 28.88
CA SER A 2 52.14 14.28 29.76
C SER A 2 51.35 15.48 29.25
N VAL A 3 50.88 16.37 30.14
CA VAL A 3 50.20 17.64 29.78
C VAL A 3 51.05 18.46 28.80
N LEU A 4 52.37 18.34 28.87
CA LEU A 4 53.33 18.96 27.94
C LEU A 4 53.24 18.40 26.51
N SER A 5 52.91 17.10 26.34
CA SER A 5 52.73 16.52 24.99
C SER A 5 51.42 16.98 24.36
N LEU A 6 50.38 17.23 25.16
CA LEU A 6 49.10 17.74 24.70
C LEU A 6 49.21 19.21 24.26
N ILE A 7 49.93 20.04 25.03
CA ILE A 7 50.21 21.45 24.69
C ILE A 7 51.05 21.52 23.41
N GLY A 8 52.07 20.66 23.29
CA GLY A 8 52.89 20.56 22.07
C GLY A 8 52.08 20.19 20.82
N LEU A 9 51.14 19.25 20.94
CA LEU A 9 50.24 18.86 19.85
C LEU A 9 49.28 20.01 19.47
N HIS A 10 48.75 20.72 20.46
CA HIS A 10 47.84 21.85 20.24
C HIS A 10 48.53 23.01 19.51
N VAL A 11 49.77 23.32 19.85
CA VAL A 11 50.56 24.35 19.17
C VAL A 11 50.93 23.92 17.75
N LYS A 12 51.23 22.63 17.52
CA LYS A 12 51.46 22.08 16.18
C LYS A 12 50.21 22.15 15.30
N ASN A 13 49.06 21.70 15.82
CA ASN A 13 47.79 21.75 15.10
C ASN A 13 47.35 23.19 14.80
N ARG A 14 47.59 24.14 15.72
CA ARG A 14 47.31 25.58 15.45
C ARG A 14 48.18 26.12 14.32
N LYS A 15 49.46 25.76 14.28
CA LYS A 15 50.36 26.15 13.19
C LYS A 15 49.96 25.50 11.86
N GLU A 16 49.61 24.22 11.85
CA GLU A 16 49.09 23.54 10.64
C GLU A 16 47.77 24.15 10.14
N MET A 17 46.84 24.46 11.04
CA MET A 17 45.58 25.15 10.71
C MET A 17 45.80 26.58 10.18
N SER A 18 46.85 27.27 10.65
CA SER A 18 47.18 28.62 10.16
C SER A 18 47.85 28.65 8.78
N VAL A 19 48.41 27.52 8.33
CA VAL A 19 49.08 27.39 7.01
C VAL A 19 48.14 26.81 5.95
N ARG A 20 47.05 26.14 6.33
CA ARG A 20 45.98 25.75 5.40
C ARG A 20 45.30 27.01 4.88
N ARG A 21 45.70 27.47 3.68
CA ARG A 21 44.83 28.29 2.85
C ARG A 21 43.59 27.47 2.57
N VAL A 22 42.55 27.70 3.37
CA VAL A 22 41.21 27.20 3.08
C VAL A 22 40.69 28.08 1.96
N ASP A 23 41.00 27.69 0.72
CA ASP A 23 40.25 28.21 -0.40
C ASP A 23 38.78 27.87 -0.11
N PRO A 24 37.89 28.87 -0.11
CA PRO A 24 36.47 28.62 0.05
C PRO A 24 36.02 27.54 -0.94
N THR A 25 35.27 26.54 -0.46
CA THR A 25 34.63 25.56 -1.36
C THR A 25 33.56 26.18 -2.25
N GLN A 26 33.26 27.47 -2.04
CA GLN A 26 32.20 28.22 -2.70
C GLN A 26 32.80 29.43 -3.37
N THR A 27 32.31 29.73 -4.57
CA THR A 27 32.67 30.96 -5.28
C THR A 27 32.16 32.19 -4.53
N PRO A 28 32.75 33.38 -4.76
CA PRO A 28 32.29 34.62 -4.17
C PRO A 28 30.82 34.91 -4.49
N GLU A 29 30.38 34.55 -5.70
CA GLU A 29 29.00 34.71 -6.17
C GLU A 29 28.03 33.79 -5.43
N GLU A 30 28.36 32.50 -5.25
CA GLU A 30 27.55 31.55 -4.46
C GLU A 30 27.43 32.03 -3.00
N ARG A 31 28.53 32.48 -2.41
CA ARG A 31 28.54 33.01 -1.05
C ARG A 31 27.68 34.26 -0.93
N GLN A 32 27.72 35.14 -1.93
CA GLN A 32 26.94 36.36 -1.95
C GLN A 32 25.46 36.07 -2.18
N GLN A 33 25.09 35.12 -3.04
CA GLN A 33 23.70 34.67 -3.18
C GLN A 33 23.14 34.07 -1.88
N MET A 34 23.91 33.20 -1.22
CA MET A 34 23.48 32.58 0.02
C MET A 34 23.37 33.57 1.19
N LEU A 35 24.30 34.51 1.31
CA LEU A 35 24.38 35.42 2.46
C LEU A 35 23.68 36.77 2.24
N ALA A 36 23.51 37.22 1.00
CA ALA A 36 22.81 38.47 0.66
C ALA A 36 21.29 38.28 0.59
N GLY A 37 20.74 37.56 1.57
CA GLY A 37 19.31 37.58 1.83
C GLY A 37 18.44 36.78 0.87
N ALA A 38 18.96 35.84 0.06
CA ALA A 38 18.11 34.90 -0.67
C ALA A 38 17.18 34.11 0.29
N PHE A 39 17.67 33.78 1.51
CA PHE A 39 16.84 33.18 2.57
C PHE A 39 15.81 34.14 3.21
N ALA A 40 15.91 35.45 2.96
CA ALA A 40 15.05 36.48 3.55
C ALA A 40 14.12 37.16 2.51
N ALA A 41 14.49 37.15 1.23
CA ALA A 41 13.75 37.81 0.15
C ALA A 41 12.40 37.11 -0.14
N GLU A 42 12.34 35.79 -0.01
CA GLU A 42 11.07 35.04 -0.15
C GLU A 42 10.12 35.20 1.06
N ARG A 43 10.57 35.77 2.19
CA ARG A 43 9.72 35.93 3.38
C ARG A 43 8.75 37.12 3.33
N ARG A 44 8.76 37.96 2.29
CA ARG A 44 7.98 39.22 2.25
C ARG A 44 6.85 39.32 1.22
N ALA A 45 6.69 38.34 0.35
CA ALA A 45 5.41 38.14 -0.33
C ALA A 45 4.62 37.14 0.51
N GLY A 46 3.39 37.46 0.91
CA GLY A 46 2.57 36.63 1.81
C GLY A 46 2.69 35.14 1.46
N PHE A 47 3.40 34.39 2.30
CA PHE A 47 3.70 32.98 2.09
C PHE A 47 2.39 32.22 2.28
N ARG A 48 1.57 32.12 1.23
CA ARG A 48 0.55 31.09 1.16
C ARG A 48 1.32 29.79 1.06
N LEU A 49 1.35 29.04 2.16
CA LEU A 49 1.77 27.65 2.15
C LEU A 49 1.05 26.97 0.97
N SER A 50 1.72 26.09 0.23
CA SER A 50 0.98 25.34 -0.78
C SER A 50 -0.19 24.63 -0.11
N ALA A 51 -1.31 24.46 -0.79
CA ALA A 51 -2.50 23.83 -0.19
C ALA A 51 -2.16 22.48 0.48
N ASP A 52 -1.17 21.75 -0.06
CA ASP A 52 -0.62 20.53 0.52
C ASP A 52 0.05 20.79 1.90
N HIS A 53 0.85 21.85 2.02
CA HIS A 53 1.49 22.23 3.29
C HIS A 53 0.50 22.77 4.31
N GLU A 54 -0.54 23.51 3.88
CA GLU A 54 -1.60 23.98 4.78
C GLU A 54 -2.31 22.79 5.45
N ARG A 55 -2.73 21.79 4.67
CA ARG A 55 -3.37 20.58 5.18
C ARG A 55 -2.49 19.83 6.19
N VAL A 56 -1.21 19.69 5.89
CA VAL A 56 -0.24 19.03 6.79
C VAL A 56 -0.05 19.84 8.08
N SER A 57 0.05 21.17 7.97
CA SER A 57 0.20 22.04 9.13
C SER A 57 -1.02 21.97 10.06
N GLU A 58 -2.23 21.95 9.49
CA GLU A 58 -3.48 21.77 10.25
C GLU A 58 -3.46 20.43 10.99
N ALA A 59 -3.08 19.35 10.32
CA ALA A 59 -2.96 18.02 10.93
C ALA A 59 -1.97 17.99 12.11
N LEU A 60 -0.83 18.66 11.98
CA LEU A 60 0.16 18.77 13.05
C LEU A 60 -0.37 19.54 14.26
N THR A 61 -1.13 20.62 14.05
CA THR A 61 -1.74 21.36 15.16
C THR A 61 -2.77 20.51 15.89
N LEU A 62 -3.55 19.69 15.18
CA LEU A 62 -4.50 18.76 15.80
C LEU A 62 -3.79 17.65 16.56
N LEU A 63 -2.72 17.10 15.99
CA LEU A 63 -1.87 16.11 16.66
C LEU A 63 -1.32 16.63 17.99
N GLN A 64 -0.73 17.83 17.98
CA GLN A 64 -0.23 18.47 19.21
C GLN A 64 -1.34 18.67 20.25
N ARG A 65 -2.53 19.09 19.82
CA ARG A 65 -3.68 19.27 20.72
C ARG A 65 -4.17 17.94 21.33
N LEU A 66 -4.08 16.85 20.58
CA LEU A 66 -4.40 15.50 21.06
C LEU A 66 -3.35 14.99 22.06
N GLU A 67 -2.06 15.29 21.84
CA GLU A 67 -0.95 14.91 22.72
C GLU A 67 -0.95 15.71 24.04
N ASP A 68 -1.27 17.00 24.01
CA ASP A 68 -1.20 17.90 25.16
C ASP A 68 -2.38 17.75 26.15
N PHE A 69 -3.34 16.86 25.89
CA PHE A 69 -4.52 16.54 26.73
C PHE A 69 -5.42 17.73 27.15
N LYS A 70 -5.22 18.94 26.61
CA LYS A 70 -5.86 20.18 27.11
C LYS A 70 -7.04 20.69 26.28
N GLY A 71 -7.46 20.00 25.22
CA GLY A 71 -8.58 20.43 24.39
C GLY A 71 -9.52 19.29 24.03
N SER A 72 -10.84 19.54 24.09
CA SER A 72 -11.82 18.69 23.41
C SER A 72 -11.64 18.87 21.90
N VAL A 73 -10.84 18.01 21.29
CA VAL A 73 -10.75 17.96 19.83
C VAL A 73 -12.07 17.42 19.30
N GLN A 74 -12.69 18.13 18.37
CA GLN A 74 -13.95 17.68 17.79
C GLN A 74 -13.68 16.53 16.82
N ALA A 75 -14.39 15.41 16.98
CA ALA A 75 -14.28 14.28 16.06
C ALA A 75 -14.52 14.70 14.60
N ALA A 76 -15.44 15.64 14.35
CA ALA A 76 -15.73 16.17 13.02
C ALA A 76 -14.53 16.89 12.39
N GLU A 77 -13.76 17.65 13.18
CA GLU A 77 -12.56 18.35 12.74
C GLU A 77 -11.49 17.33 12.31
N VAL A 78 -11.22 16.31 13.14
CA VAL A 78 -10.28 15.23 12.83
C VAL A 78 -10.67 14.48 11.55
N GLN A 79 -11.94 14.08 11.41
CA GLN A 79 -12.38 13.35 10.22
C GLN A 79 -12.30 14.22 8.95
N ARG A 80 -12.59 15.52 9.05
CA ARG A 80 -12.44 16.46 7.94
C ARG A 80 -10.98 16.59 7.51
N THR A 81 -10.07 16.83 8.44
CA THR A 81 -8.64 16.98 8.14
C THR A 81 -8.07 15.68 7.56
N ARG A 82 -8.45 14.51 8.12
CA ARG A 82 -8.10 13.20 7.55
C ARG A 82 -8.59 13.03 6.11
N LEU A 83 -9.84 13.40 5.82
CA LEU A 83 -10.39 13.31 4.47
C LEU A 83 -9.59 14.18 3.48
N LEU A 84 -9.26 15.42 3.86
CA LEU A 84 -8.48 16.33 3.02
C LEU A 84 -7.06 15.79 2.75
N LEU A 85 -6.40 15.22 3.77
CA LEU A 85 -5.10 14.58 3.60
C LEU A 85 -5.16 13.35 2.70
N ARG A 86 -6.19 12.51 2.83
CA ARG A 86 -6.38 11.33 1.96
C ARG A 86 -6.57 11.74 0.50
N VAL A 87 -7.41 12.74 0.24
CA VAL A 87 -7.66 13.24 -1.12
C VAL A 87 -6.39 13.82 -1.71
N GLY A 88 -5.70 14.71 -0.98
CA GLY A 88 -4.44 15.30 -1.44
C GLY A 88 -3.34 14.25 -1.66
N ALA A 89 -3.29 13.20 -0.85
CA ALA A 89 -2.36 12.10 -1.05
C ALA A 89 -2.66 11.28 -2.31
N ILE A 90 -3.94 11.01 -2.60
CA ILE A 90 -4.34 10.32 -3.83
C ILE A 90 -3.97 11.18 -5.05
N GLU A 91 -4.25 12.48 -5.01
CA GLU A 91 -3.85 13.41 -6.07
C GLU A 91 -2.33 13.39 -6.28
N ALA A 92 -1.54 13.52 -5.22
CA ALA A 92 -0.09 13.44 -5.29
C ALA A 92 0.40 12.08 -5.83
N TYR A 93 -0.23 10.98 -5.45
CA TYR A 93 0.09 9.65 -5.95
C TYR A 93 -0.16 9.52 -7.46
N THR A 94 -1.30 10.03 -7.95
CA THR A 94 -1.62 10.02 -9.39
C THR A 94 -0.65 10.87 -10.21
N GLN A 95 -0.11 11.93 -9.60
CA GLN A 95 0.92 12.80 -10.18
C GLN A 95 2.36 12.25 -10.02
N GLN A 96 2.52 11.03 -9.51
CA GLN A 96 3.82 10.39 -9.23
C GLN A 96 4.69 11.14 -8.21
N ARG A 97 4.10 12.06 -7.43
CA ARG A 97 4.76 12.73 -6.29
C ARG A 97 4.67 11.86 -5.04
N TYR A 98 5.35 10.72 -5.06
CA TYR A 98 5.24 9.70 -3.99
C TYR A 98 5.73 10.18 -2.62
N SER A 99 6.71 11.10 -2.56
CA SER A 99 7.16 11.71 -1.31
C SER A 99 6.06 12.51 -0.62
N ASP A 100 5.35 13.32 -1.39
CA ASP A 100 4.31 14.22 -0.90
C ASP A 100 3.07 13.42 -0.50
N ALA A 101 2.73 12.41 -1.32
CA ALA A 101 1.69 11.44 -0.97
C ALA A 101 2.02 10.74 0.34
N LEU A 102 3.22 10.17 0.48
CA LEU A 102 3.66 9.46 1.69
C LEU A 102 3.54 10.36 2.93
N LEU A 103 3.98 11.61 2.84
CA LEU A 103 3.94 12.57 3.94
C LEU A 103 2.50 12.89 4.34
N GLN A 104 1.62 13.20 3.39
CA GLN A 104 0.21 13.49 3.68
C GLN A 104 -0.52 12.29 4.31
N VAL A 105 -0.31 11.08 3.78
CA VAL A 105 -0.95 9.88 4.36
C VAL A 105 -0.39 9.57 5.74
N LEU A 106 0.92 9.73 5.95
CA LEU A 106 1.53 9.47 7.25
C LEU A 106 0.92 10.37 8.32
N HIS A 107 0.73 11.66 8.03
CA HIS A 107 0.04 12.56 8.95
C HIS A 107 -1.42 12.18 9.17
N SER A 108 -2.15 11.74 8.15
CA SER A 108 -3.53 11.22 8.30
C SER A 108 -3.56 9.98 9.20
N TYR A 109 -2.61 9.06 9.02
CA TYR A 109 -2.48 7.83 9.78
C TYR A 109 -2.14 8.11 11.25
N LEU A 110 -1.15 8.97 11.52
CA LEU A 110 -0.77 9.34 12.89
C LEU A 110 -1.92 10.05 13.60
N LEU A 111 -2.63 10.95 12.91
CA LEU A 111 -3.79 11.65 13.44
C LEU A 111 -4.93 10.69 13.77
N ALA A 112 -5.19 9.71 12.91
CA ALA A 112 -6.15 8.65 13.17
C ALA A 112 -5.75 7.82 14.40
N ARG A 113 -4.50 7.35 14.44
CA ARG A 113 -3.98 6.50 15.51
C ARG A 113 -4.06 7.19 16.88
N SER A 114 -3.66 8.46 16.98
CA SER A 114 -3.72 9.21 18.24
C SER A 114 -5.16 9.51 18.66
N PHE A 115 -6.03 9.84 17.70
CA PHE A 115 -7.46 10.04 17.95
C PHE A 115 -8.13 8.76 18.47
N TYR A 116 -7.96 7.61 17.82
CA TYR A 116 -8.61 6.38 18.29
C TYR A 116 -8.00 5.83 19.58
N THR A 117 -6.69 6.04 19.79
CA THR A 117 -6.05 5.70 21.07
C THR A 117 -6.64 6.53 22.22
N SER A 118 -6.87 7.82 22.01
CA SER A 118 -7.38 8.72 23.07
C SER A 118 -8.88 8.54 23.34
N TYR A 119 -9.71 8.31 22.32
CA TYR A 119 -11.17 8.26 22.47
C TYR A 119 -11.74 6.84 22.62
N GLN A 120 -11.11 5.82 22.03
CA GLN A 120 -11.64 4.46 21.96
C GLN A 120 -10.71 3.41 22.61
N SER A 121 -9.54 3.81 23.10
CA SER A 121 -8.50 2.91 23.63
C SER A 121 -8.08 1.80 22.66
N MET A 122 -8.31 2.01 21.35
CA MET A 122 -7.99 1.08 20.28
C MET A 122 -7.10 1.83 19.28
N PRO A 123 -5.82 1.48 19.14
CA PRO A 123 -4.89 2.22 18.29
C PRO A 123 -5.09 1.95 16.79
N LEU A 124 -5.88 0.94 16.44
CA LEU A 124 -6.09 0.48 15.06
C LEU A 124 -7.58 0.24 14.84
N GLU A 125 -8.14 0.83 13.79
CA GLU A 125 -9.55 0.69 13.42
C GLU A 125 -9.69 0.46 11.91
N GLY A 126 -10.76 -0.20 11.47
CA GLY A 126 -10.99 -0.55 10.06
C GLY A 126 -11.05 0.66 9.11
N GLU A 127 -11.44 1.83 9.63
CA GLU A 127 -11.46 3.09 8.90
C GLU A 127 -10.07 3.56 8.44
N MET A 128 -8.98 3.00 8.98
CA MET A 128 -7.59 3.36 8.66
C MET A 128 -7.03 2.62 7.44
N VAL A 129 -7.81 1.72 6.84
CA VAL A 129 -7.39 0.89 5.70
C VAL A 129 -6.96 1.70 4.47
N PRO A 130 -7.63 2.80 4.08
CA PRO A 130 -7.17 3.64 2.98
C PRO A 130 -5.77 4.22 3.23
N GLU A 131 -5.48 4.67 4.46
CA GLU A 131 -4.15 5.15 4.83
C GLU A 131 -3.11 4.04 4.76
N LEU A 132 -3.43 2.87 5.33
CA LEU A 132 -2.51 1.73 5.33
C LEU A 132 -2.18 1.24 3.92
N LEU A 133 -3.18 1.15 3.04
CA LEU A 133 -2.98 0.81 1.63
C LEU A 133 -2.03 1.80 0.94
N LEU A 134 -2.30 3.10 1.08
CA LEU A 134 -1.53 4.12 0.37
C LEU A 134 -0.11 4.27 0.96
N LEU A 135 0.05 4.17 2.29
CA LEU A 135 1.36 4.10 2.94
C LEU A 135 2.17 2.90 2.45
N THR A 136 1.57 1.72 2.47
CA THR A 136 2.26 0.48 2.10
C THR A 136 2.66 0.51 0.62
N LYS A 137 1.81 1.05 -0.26
CA LYS A 137 2.16 1.22 -1.68
C LYS A 137 3.29 2.25 -1.86
N CYS A 138 3.17 3.44 -1.26
CA CYS A 138 4.17 4.50 -1.38
C CYS A 138 5.53 4.08 -0.80
N CYS A 139 5.57 3.43 0.37
CA CYS A 139 6.80 2.90 0.95
C CYS A 139 7.49 1.90 0.04
N GLY A 140 6.73 1.04 -0.64
CA GLY A 140 7.27 0.08 -1.61
C GLY A 140 7.90 0.77 -2.83
N LEU A 141 7.26 1.83 -3.34
CA LEU A 141 7.76 2.60 -4.49
C LEU A 141 8.98 3.46 -4.15
N VAL A 142 9.02 4.05 -2.96
CA VAL A 142 10.16 4.86 -2.47
C VAL A 142 11.33 3.98 -2.02
N GLY A 143 11.12 2.68 -1.84
CA GLY A 143 12.15 1.72 -1.40
C GLY A 143 12.32 1.62 0.12
N ARG A 144 11.42 2.22 0.92
CA ARG A 144 11.41 2.09 2.39
C ARG A 144 10.68 0.82 2.84
N LEU A 145 11.22 -0.34 2.45
CA LEU A 145 10.55 -1.63 2.62
C LEU A 145 10.31 -2.00 4.10
N GLU A 146 11.22 -1.66 5.02
CA GLU A 146 11.04 -2.02 6.44
C GLU A 146 9.87 -1.29 7.10
N GLN A 147 9.75 0.02 6.86
CA GLN A 147 8.62 0.82 7.35
C GLN A 147 7.31 0.34 6.71
N GLY A 148 7.35 0.05 5.41
CA GLY A 148 6.22 -0.47 4.67
C GLY A 148 5.69 -1.82 5.19
N LYS A 149 6.58 -2.71 5.66
CA LYS A 149 6.19 -4.00 6.25
C LYS A 149 5.31 -3.82 7.49
N GLN A 150 5.60 -2.83 8.33
CA GLN A 150 4.80 -2.57 9.53
C GLN A 150 3.36 -2.21 9.18
N PHE A 151 3.17 -1.33 8.18
CA PHE A 151 1.85 -0.97 7.68
C PHE A 151 1.15 -2.13 6.97
N LEU A 152 1.89 -2.98 6.25
CA LEU A 152 1.37 -4.19 5.63
C LEU A 152 0.83 -5.17 6.68
N ASP A 153 1.54 -5.38 7.79
CA ASP A 153 1.12 -6.28 8.87
C ASP A 153 -0.15 -5.76 9.57
N GLU A 154 -0.25 -4.45 9.82
CA GLU A 154 -1.47 -3.84 10.35
C GLU A 154 -2.66 -3.97 9.38
N LEU A 155 -2.42 -3.74 8.08
CA LEU A 155 -3.44 -3.91 7.04
C LEU A 155 -3.92 -5.37 6.98
N ARG A 156 -2.98 -6.33 6.99
CA ARG A 156 -3.28 -7.76 6.99
C ARG A 156 -4.14 -8.14 8.18
N PHE A 157 -3.79 -7.67 9.37
CA PHE A 157 -4.53 -7.95 10.58
C PHE A 157 -6.00 -7.50 10.48
N ILE A 158 -6.26 -6.29 9.97
CA ILE A 158 -7.64 -5.79 9.77
C ILE A 158 -8.38 -6.65 8.72
N VAL A 159 -7.74 -6.94 7.59
CA VAL A 159 -8.37 -7.69 6.49
C VAL A 159 -8.70 -9.12 6.92
N GLU A 160 -7.80 -9.80 7.61
CA GLU A 160 -8.03 -11.16 8.12
C GLU A 160 -9.18 -11.20 9.12
N ASN A 161 -9.21 -10.27 10.09
CA ASN A 161 -10.32 -10.14 11.02
C ASN A 161 -11.65 -9.90 10.30
N THR A 162 -11.64 -9.06 9.26
CA THR A 162 -12.83 -8.75 8.47
C THR A 162 -13.31 -9.96 7.66
N LEU A 163 -12.39 -10.74 7.10
CA LEU A 163 -12.73 -11.98 6.40
C LEU A 163 -13.35 -13.03 7.33
N ILE A 164 -12.80 -13.19 8.54
CA ILE A 164 -13.38 -14.10 9.55
C ILE A 164 -14.78 -13.62 9.95
N TYR A 165 -14.97 -12.32 10.12
CA TYR A 165 -16.27 -11.72 10.45
C TYR A 165 -17.31 -11.94 9.35
N VAL A 166 -16.93 -11.79 8.08
CA VAL A 166 -17.82 -12.07 6.95
C VAL A 166 -18.16 -13.55 6.85
N ALA A 167 -17.19 -14.44 7.11
CA ALA A 167 -17.38 -15.89 7.11
C ALA A 167 -18.26 -16.39 8.25
N SER A 168 -18.25 -15.73 9.42
CA SER A 168 -19.08 -16.09 10.57
C SER A 168 -20.53 -15.59 10.48
N GLY A 169 -20.95 -15.04 9.34
CA GLY A 169 -22.32 -14.59 9.09
C GLY A 169 -22.63 -13.17 9.56
N GLY A 170 -21.62 -12.41 10.01
CA GLY A 170 -21.77 -11.01 10.43
C GLY A 170 -22.08 -10.01 9.29
N GLY A 171 -22.01 -10.44 8.02
CA GLY A 171 -22.18 -9.59 6.84
C GLY A 171 -23.59 -9.56 6.23
N GLY A 172 -24.64 -9.85 7.01
CA GLY A 172 -26.03 -9.88 6.53
C GLY A 172 -26.88 -8.76 7.11
N GLY A 173 -26.84 -7.56 6.52
CA GLY A 173 -27.75 -6.47 6.88
C GLY A 173 -27.36 -5.15 6.23
N GLY A 174 -28.13 -4.73 5.23
CA GLY A 174 -27.92 -3.49 4.49
C GLY A 174 -27.91 -2.24 5.37
N ALA A 175 -27.29 -1.21 4.81
CA ALA A 175 -27.42 0.21 5.14
C ALA A 175 -28.39 0.55 6.29
N LYS A 176 -27.83 0.86 7.46
CA LYS A 176 -28.36 1.97 8.26
C LYS A 176 -27.37 3.10 8.21
N ALA A 177 -27.83 4.12 7.49
CA ALA A 177 -27.32 5.47 7.38
C ALA A 177 -26.41 5.92 8.53
N SER A 178 -25.27 6.48 8.12
CA SER A 178 -24.61 7.61 8.77
C SER A 178 -25.48 8.31 9.81
N ALA A 179 -25.18 8.09 11.09
CA ALA A 179 -25.67 8.97 12.15
C ALA A 179 -24.91 10.33 12.05
N PRO A 180 -25.60 11.47 12.20
CA PRO A 180 -24.99 12.79 12.08
C PRO A 180 -23.97 13.04 13.21
N PRO A 181 -22.92 13.85 12.96
CA PRO A 181 -21.90 14.13 13.95
C PRO A 181 -22.48 15.11 14.98
N GLY A 182 -22.68 14.67 16.23
CA GLY A 182 -23.17 15.58 17.26
C GLY A 182 -23.61 15.01 18.59
N LYS A 183 -23.66 13.69 18.78
CA LYS A 183 -23.89 13.10 20.11
C LYS A 183 -22.94 11.93 20.34
N ALA A 184 -22.12 12.04 21.38
CA ALA A 184 -21.41 10.91 21.95
C ALA A 184 -22.44 9.82 22.31
N PRO A 185 -22.32 8.57 21.81
CA PRO A 185 -23.14 7.50 22.34
C PRO A 185 -22.49 7.04 23.64
N ALA A 186 -23.00 7.55 24.76
CA ALA A 186 -22.96 6.81 26.00
C ALA A 186 -23.67 5.46 25.77
N ALA A 187 -22.99 4.37 26.10
CA ALA A 187 -23.51 3.00 26.12
C ALA A 187 -24.11 2.48 24.80
N ALA A 188 -23.24 2.14 23.84
CA ALA A 188 -23.57 1.10 22.86
C ALA A 188 -23.51 -0.27 23.57
N GLY A 189 -24.59 -0.59 24.29
CA GLY A 189 -24.82 -1.90 24.87
C GLY A 189 -24.90 -2.97 23.78
N SER A 190 -24.11 -4.04 23.97
CA SER A 190 -24.31 -5.40 23.47
C SER A 190 -24.82 -5.54 22.04
N ILE A 191 -23.88 -5.48 21.08
CA ILE A 191 -23.99 -6.37 19.92
C ILE A 191 -23.32 -7.66 20.36
N ASN A 192 -24.04 -8.77 20.29
CA ASN A 192 -23.52 -10.12 20.55
C ASN A 192 -22.45 -10.44 19.48
N ARG A 193 -21.23 -9.92 19.69
CA ARG A 193 -20.01 -10.16 18.92
C ARG A 193 -19.44 -11.51 19.31
N GLY A 194 -20.13 -12.59 18.96
CA GLY A 194 -19.58 -13.92 19.11
C GLY A 194 -18.41 -14.10 18.14
N SER A 195 -17.18 -14.10 18.67
CA SER A 195 -15.91 -14.63 18.11
C SER A 195 -14.88 -13.73 17.41
N VAL A 196 -15.17 -12.49 16.99
CA VAL A 196 -14.11 -11.60 16.44
C VAL A 196 -13.83 -10.43 17.37
N GLN A 197 -12.78 -10.57 18.16
CA GLN A 197 -12.29 -9.55 19.10
C GLN A 197 -11.12 -8.80 18.42
N GLY A 198 -11.43 -7.89 17.48
CA GLY A 198 -10.43 -7.15 16.73
C GLY A 198 -11.02 -6.08 15.80
N PRO A 199 -10.17 -5.21 15.20
CA PRO A 199 -10.62 -4.19 14.26
C PRO A 199 -11.16 -4.84 12.99
N VAL A 200 -12.36 -4.42 12.59
CA VAL A 200 -13.08 -4.91 11.39
C VAL A 200 -13.49 -3.72 10.54
N MET A 201 -13.46 -3.89 9.22
CA MET A 201 -13.96 -2.87 8.29
C MET A 201 -15.48 -3.00 8.12
N SER A 202 -16.20 -1.88 8.14
CA SER A 202 -17.63 -1.84 7.80
C SER A 202 -17.80 -1.49 6.32
N VAL A 203 -17.61 -2.47 5.43
CA VAL A 203 -17.70 -2.25 3.99
C VAL A 203 -18.43 -3.41 3.30
N GLU A 204 -19.03 -3.10 2.16
CA GLU A 204 -19.65 -4.10 1.30
C GLU A 204 -18.64 -5.14 0.80
N LYS A 205 -19.11 -6.36 0.55
CA LYS A 205 -18.27 -7.49 0.10
C LYS A 205 -17.48 -7.18 -1.17
N HIS A 206 -18.05 -6.39 -2.09
CA HIS A 206 -17.38 -6.02 -3.32
C HIS A 206 -16.16 -5.11 -3.08
N VAL A 207 -16.25 -4.19 -2.12
CA VAL A 207 -15.11 -3.34 -1.72
C VAL A 207 -14.08 -4.15 -0.94
N LEU A 208 -14.53 -5.06 -0.06
CA LEU A 208 -13.63 -5.98 0.63
C LEU A 208 -12.80 -6.79 -0.38
N ALA A 209 -13.41 -7.29 -1.46
CA ALA A 209 -12.68 -8.00 -2.52
C ALA A 209 -11.58 -7.11 -3.13
N ALA A 210 -11.87 -5.84 -3.43
CA ALA A 210 -10.87 -4.90 -3.94
C ALA A 210 -9.70 -4.69 -2.95
N VAL A 211 -9.99 -4.55 -1.66
CA VAL A 211 -8.96 -4.43 -0.61
C VAL A 211 -8.12 -5.71 -0.52
N VAL A 212 -8.73 -6.89 -0.58
CA VAL A 212 -8.03 -8.18 -0.53
C VAL A 212 -7.11 -8.36 -1.75
N SER A 213 -7.56 -7.99 -2.95
CA SER A 213 -6.71 -8.01 -4.15
C SER A 213 -5.50 -7.06 -4.03
N SER A 214 -5.73 -5.85 -3.52
CA SER A 214 -4.66 -4.88 -3.28
C SER A 214 -3.66 -5.39 -2.25
N LEU A 215 -4.14 -6.06 -1.19
CA LEU A 215 -3.28 -6.68 -0.20
C LEU A 215 -2.42 -7.80 -0.80
N ALA A 216 -2.98 -8.63 -1.68
CA ALA A 216 -2.23 -9.67 -2.37
C ALA A 216 -1.07 -9.09 -3.21
N GLU A 217 -1.34 -8.02 -3.98
CA GLU A 217 -0.31 -7.28 -4.71
C GLU A 217 0.78 -6.73 -3.78
N LEU A 218 0.38 -6.14 -2.65
CA LEU A 218 1.33 -5.60 -1.68
C LEU A 218 2.17 -6.73 -1.07
N CYS A 219 1.59 -7.86 -0.65
CA CYS A 219 2.35 -9.01 -0.16
C CYS A 219 3.45 -9.44 -1.15
N SER A 220 3.14 -9.47 -2.45
CA SER A 220 4.15 -9.76 -3.48
C SER A 220 5.24 -8.70 -3.56
N LEU A 221 4.88 -7.41 -3.54
CA LEU A 221 5.82 -6.29 -3.55
C LEU A 221 6.82 -6.35 -2.38
N TYR A 222 6.38 -6.86 -1.23
CA TYR A 222 7.20 -7.01 -0.02
C TYR A 222 7.91 -8.37 0.10
N GLY A 223 7.89 -9.19 -0.97
CA GLY A 223 8.59 -10.47 -1.02
C GLY A 223 7.93 -11.60 -0.23
N GLN A 224 6.60 -11.55 -0.07
CA GLN A 224 5.79 -12.59 0.59
C GLN A 224 4.87 -13.29 -0.44
N PRO A 225 5.41 -14.10 -1.37
CA PRO A 225 4.62 -14.70 -2.44
C PRO A 225 3.58 -15.70 -1.93
N GLU A 226 3.87 -16.43 -0.85
CA GLU A 226 2.92 -17.39 -0.25
C GLU A 226 1.67 -16.67 0.28
N ASN A 227 1.85 -15.55 0.97
CA ASN A 227 0.74 -14.71 1.42
C ASN A 227 -0.03 -14.14 0.23
N ALA A 228 0.67 -13.66 -0.81
CA ALA A 228 0.02 -13.15 -2.01
C ALA A 228 -0.90 -14.19 -2.65
N ASN A 229 -0.43 -15.43 -2.81
CA ASN A 229 -1.22 -16.53 -3.36
C ASN A 229 -2.46 -16.82 -2.50
N LEU A 230 -2.30 -16.90 -1.18
CA LEU A 230 -3.41 -17.11 -0.24
C LEU A 230 -4.48 -16.00 -0.35
N PHE A 231 -4.08 -14.74 -0.48
CA PHE A 231 -5.03 -13.64 -0.61
C PHE A 231 -5.69 -13.57 -1.99
N TYR A 232 -5.00 -13.98 -3.07
CA TYR A 232 -5.64 -14.14 -4.37
C TYR A 232 -6.68 -15.26 -4.41
N GLU A 233 -6.45 -16.38 -3.72
CA GLU A 233 -7.48 -17.43 -3.56
C GLU A 233 -8.71 -16.88 -2.84
N LYS A 234 -8.51 -16.18 -1.72
CA LYS A 234 -9.60 -15.52 -0.97
C LYS A 234 -10.34 -14.48 -1.82
N TYR A 235 -9.61 -13.71 -2.63
CA TYR A 235 -10.19 -12.75 -3.57
C TYR A 235 -11.10 -13.43 -4.59
N ILE A 236 -10.67 -14.54 -5.21
CA ILE A 236 -11.48 -15.28 -6.17
C ILE A 236 -12.75 -15.82 -5.52
N ILE A 237 -12.66 -16.36 -4.29
CA ILE A 237 -13.83 -16.84 -3.54
C ILE A 237 -14.82 -15.70 -3.30
N LEU A 238 -14.36 -14.54 -2.82
CA LEU A 238 -15.21 -13.38 -2.62
C LEU A 238 -15.88 -12.90 -3.91
N MET A 239 -15.15 -12.86 -5.03
CA MET A 239 -15.71 -12.45 -6.31
C MET A 239 -16.78 -13.41 -6.82
N LYS A 240 -16.57 -14.73 -6.65
CA LYS A 240 -17.56 -15.76 -6.98
C LYS A 240 -18.82 -15.65 -6.12
N ASP A 241 -18.65 -15.37 -4.83
CA ASP A 241 -19.77 -15.17 -3.89
C ASP A 241 -20.60 -13.91 -4.20
N VAL A 242 -19.96 -12.83 -4.67
CA VAL A 242 -20.64 -11.55 -4.94
C VAL A 242 -21.34 -11.55 -6.30
N TYR A 243 -20.69 -12.05 -7.35
CA TYR A 243 -21.16 -11.90 -8.73
C TYR A 243 -21.63 -13.20 -9.38
N GLY A 244 -21.46 -14.35 -8.72
CA GLY A 244 -21.72 -15.67 -9.27
C GLY A 244 -20.57 -16.19 -10.13
N ALA A 245 -20.29 -17.49 -10.05
CA ALA A 245 -19.10 -18.11 -10.64
C ALA A 245 -18.97 -17.96 -12.16
N ASP A 246 -20.09 -17.87 -12.89
CA ASP A 246 -20.12 -17.74 -14.35
C ASP A 246 -20.21 -16.28 -14.83
N SER A 247 -19.97 -15.27 -14.01
CA SER A 247 -20.06 -13.85 -14.43
C SER A 247 -18.81 -13.37 -15.17
N LEU A 248 -18.99 -12.47 -16.15
CA LEU A 248 -17.87 -11.75 -16.80
C LEU A 248 -17.02 -10.97 -15.80
N THR A 249 -17.60 -10.49 -14.71
CA THR A 249 -16.86 -9.82 -13.63
C THR A 249 -15.89 -10.79 -12.92
N VAL A 250 -16.29 -12.06 -12.75
CA VAL A 250 -15.41 -13.11 -12.19
C VAL A 250 -14.33 -13.50 -13.20
N SER A 251 -14.66 -13.52 -14.50
CA SER A 251 -13.66 -13.71 -15.55
C SER A 251 -12.56 -12.62 -15.52
N ASP A 252 -12.92 -11.36 -15.35
CA ASP A 252 -11.95 -10.26 -15.26
C ASP A 252 -11.10 -10.35 -13.96
N ALA A 253 -11.71 -10.79 -12.85
CA ALA A 253 -10.99 -11.09 -11.60
C ALA A 253 -9.97 -12.23 -11.76
N LEU A 254 -10.39 -13.36 -12.34
CA LEU A 254 -9.50 -14.50 -12.61
C LEU A 254 -8.35 -14.12 -13.55
N ASN A 255 -8.62 -13.31 -14.57
CA ASN A 255 -7.59 -12.81 -15.48
C ASN A 255 -6.56 -11.92 -14.75
N THR A 256 -7.00 -11.13 -13.76
CA THR A 256 -6.10 -10.30 -12.94
C THR A 256 -5.15 -11.17 -12.11
N VAL A 257 -5.67 -12.24 -11.49
CA VAL A 257 -4.86 -13.21 -10.75
C VAL A 257 -3.92 -13.99 -11.69
N ALA A 258 -4.38 -14.36 -12.87
CA ALA A 258 -3.55 -15.05 -13.86
C ALA A 258 -2.37 -14.17 -14.32
N LEU A 259 -2.60 -12.88 -14.51
CA LEU A 259 -1.54 -11.91 -14.85
C LEU A 259 -0.51 -11.79 -13.74
N PHE A 260 -0.95 -11.83 -12.48
CA PHE A 260 -0.04 -11.85 -11.34
C PHE A 260 0.88 -13.08 -11.35
N PHE A 261 0.31 -14.28 -11.54
CA PHE A 261 1.10 -15.51 -11.65
C PHE A 261 2.06 -15.48 -12.85
N PHE A 262 1.62 -14.91 -13.97
CA PHE A 262 2.47 -14.66 -15.12
C PHE A 262 3.68 -13.76 -14.78
N GLN A 263 3.46 -12.64 -14.09
CA GLN A 263 4.52 -11.71 -13.70
C GLN A 263 5.50 -12.31 -12.69
N THR A 264 5.01 -13.16 -11.78
CA THR A 264 5.83 -13.89 -10.80
C THR A 264 6.45 -15.17 -11.36
N ARG A 265 6.30 -15.45 -12.66
CA ARG A 265 6.81 -16.62 -13.39
C ARG A 265 6.27 -17.96 -12.88
N GLN A 266 5.13 -17.94 -12.21
CA GLN A 266 4.35 -19.10 -11.78
C GLN A 266 3.40 -19.50 -12.92
N TYR A 267 3.96 -19.96 -14.05
CA TYR A 267 3.17 -20.19 -15.26
C TYR A 267 2.21 -21.37 -15.13
N ALA A 268 2.56 -22.38 -14.33
CA ALA A 268 1.73 -23.56 -14.12
C ALA A 268 0.42 -23.21 -13.38
N GLU A 269 0.49 -22.25 -12.46
CA GLU A 269 -0.63 -21.74 -11.68
C GLU A 269 -1.52 -20.78 -12.52
N ALA A 270 -0.94 -20.07 -13.47
CA ALA A 270 -1.67 -19.16 -14.36
C ALA A 270 -2.54 -19.89 -15.40
N VAL A 271 -2.07 -21.02 -15.96
CA VAL A 271 -2.78 -21.78 -17.01
C VAL A 271 -4.23 -22.13 -16.65
N PRO A 272 -4.52 -22.82 -15.52
CA PRO A 272 -5.89 -23.22 -15.19
C PRO A 272 -6.81 -22.00 -14.95
N LEU A 273 -6.26 -20.86 -14.53
CA LEU A 273 -7.03 -19.63 -14.38
C LEU A 273 -7.41 -19.06 -15.75
N VAL A 274 -6.49 -18.99 -16.71
CA VAL A 274 -6.79 -18.48 -18.05
C VAL A 274 -7.74 -19.42 -18.81
N GLU A 275 -7.66 -20.72 -18.60
CA GLU A 275 -8.63 -21.69 -19.12
C GLU A 275 -10.05 -21.40 -18.59
N GLN A 276 -10.21 -21.19 -17.27
CA GLN A 276 -11.50 -20.80 -16.69
C GLN A 276 -12.01 -19.45 -17.24
N VAL A 277 -11.10 -18.47 -17.43
CA VAL A 277 -11.43 -17.17 -18.04
C VAL A 277 -11.97 -17.36 -19.45
N LEU A 278 -11.31 -18.20 -20.25
CA LEU A 278 -11.69 -18.51 -21.63
C LEU A 278 -13.08 -19.16 -21.66
N ASP A 279 -13.34 -20.15 -20.81
CA ASP A 279 -14.63 -20.84 -20.76
C ASP A 279 -15.79 -19.88 -20.43
N ILE A 280 -15.62 -19.02 -19.42
CA ILE A 280 -16.63 -18.03 -19.06
C ILE A 280 -16.84 -17.03 -20.22
N ARG A 281 -15.76 -16.52 -20.82
CA ARG A 281 -15.88 -15.55 -21.93
C ARG A 281 -16.52 -16.17 -23.16
N LYS A 282 -16.20 -17.41 -23.51
CA LYS A 282 -16.84 -18.14 -24.62
C LYS A 282 -18.33 -18.30 -24.40
N LYS A 283 -18.77 -18.67 -23.19
CA LYS A 283 -20.19 -18.81 -22.86
C LYS A 283 -20.98 -17.51 -23.06
N HIS A 284 -20.40 -16.36 -22.72
CA HIS A 284 -21.11 -15.06 -22.74
C HIS A 284 -20.91 -14.24 -24.01
N LEU A 285 -19.74 -14.35 -24.65
CA LEU A 285 -19.32 -13.51 -25.76
C LEU A 285 -19.26 -14.26 -27.09
N GLY A 286 -19.48 -15.57 -27.08
CA GLY A 286 -19.26 -16.45 -28.23
C GLY A 286 -17.78 -16.82 -28.39
N ASP A 287 -17.52 -17.92 -29.09
CA ASP A 287 -16.17 -18.37 -29.41
C ASP A 287 -15.65 -17.74 -30.73
N PHE A 288 -14.42 -18.08 -31.15
CA PHE A 288 -13.77 -17.51 -32.33
C PHE A 288 -14.53 -17.71 -33.65
N ASP A 289 -15.39 -18.73 -33.73
CA ASP A 289 -16.25 -19.06 -34.87
C ASP A 289 -17.63 -18.39 -34.83
N SER A 290 -17.88 -17.60 -33.79
CA SER A 290 -19.15 -16.87 -33.64
C SER A 290 -19.28 -15.75 -34.67
N PRO A 291 -20.52 -15.40 -35.08
CA PRO A 291 -20.77 -14.40 -36.13
C PRO A 291 -20.20 -13.01 -35.80
N GLN A 292 -19.94 -12.73 -34.51
CA GLN A 292 -19.26 -11.53 -34.03
C GLN A 292 -18.13 -11.96 -33.07
N PRO A 293 -16.91 -12.20 -33.58
CA PRO A 293 -15.80 -12.61 -32.72
C PRO A 293 -15.41 -11.48 -31.77
N ASN A 294 -15.24 -11.80 -30.49
CA ASN A 294 -14.88 -10.82 -29.47
C ASN A 294 -13.36 -10.81 -29.21
N PRO A 295 -12.68 -9.65 -29.28
CA PRO A 295 -11.26 -9.54 -28.97
C PRO A 295 -10.87 -10.12 -27.61
N ARG A 296 -11.77 -10.04 -26.61
CA ARG A 296 -11.51 -10.58 -25.26
C ARG A 296 -11.29 -12.09 -25.23
N VAL A 297 -11.87 -12.83 -26.18
CA VAL A 297 -11.68 -14.28 -26.33
C VAL A 297 -10.37 -14.58 -27.05
N ALA A 298 -10.04 -13.79 -28.08
CA ALA A 298 -8.75 -13.88 -28.78
C ALA A 298 -7.57 -13.61 -27.82
N ASP A 299 -7.69 -12.62 -26.93
CA ASP A 299 -6.67 -12.32 -25.90
C ASP A 299 -6.43 -13.52 -24.97
N CYS A 300 -7.48 -14.26 -24.60
CA CYS A 300 -7.34 -15.47 -23.77
C CYS A 300 -6.55 -16.56 -24.49
N TYR A 301 -6.83 -16.80 -25.78
CA TYR A 301 -6.06 -17.74 -26.59
C TYR A 301 -4.59 -17.32 -26.73
N ALA A 302 -4.33 -16.04 -26.95
CA ALA A 302 -2.98 -15.50 -27.01
C ALA A 302 -2.23 -15.69 -25.67
N ASN A 303 -2.89 -15.42 -24.55
CA ASN A 303 -2.34 -15.60 -23.22
C ASN A 303 -2.04 -17.07 -22.91
N LEU A 304 -2.94 -18.00 -23.27
CA LEU A 304 -2.70 -19.45 -23.13
C LEU A 304 -1.52 -19.91 -23.98
N GLY A 305 -1.47 -19.50 -25.25
CA GLY A 305 -0.36 -19.84 -26.14
C GLY A 305 0.99 -19.34 -25.60
N LEU A 306 1.01 -18.13 -25.04
CA LEU A 306 2.19 -17.57 -24.38
C LEU A 306 2.58 -18.37 -23.12
N LEU A 307 1.60 -18.70 -22.27
CA LEU A 307 1.81 -19.48 -21.06
C LEU A 307 2.37 -20.87 -21.35
N TYR A 308 1.77 -21.64 -22.27
CA TYR A 308 2.28 -22.96 -22.64
C TYR A 308 3.69 -22.90 -23.25
N ARG A 309 3.97 -21.88 -24.07
CA ARG A 309 5.33 -21.66 -24.61
C ARG A 309 6.34 -21.40 -23.50
N LEU A 310 5.99 -20.59 -22.50
CA LEU A 310 6.87 -20.28 -21.37
C LEU A 310 7.01 -21.48 -20.42
N LEU A 311 5.95 -22.25 -20.19
CA LEU A 311 5.99 -23.47 -19.40
C LEU A 311 6.91 -24.52 -20.04
N GLY A 312 6.81 -24.72 -21.36
CA GLY A 312 7.74 -25.60 -22.09
C GLY A 312 9.20 -25.16 -21.96
N LYS A 313 9.46 -23.85 -22.05
CA LYS A 313 10.81 -23.29 -21.81
C LYS A 313 11.26 -23.47 -20.35
N GLU A 314 10.39 -23.28 -19.37
CA GLU A 314 10.73 -23.48 -17.95
C GLU A 314 11.07 -24.94 -17.67
N GLN A 315 10.29 -25.89 -18.20
CA GLN A 315 10.59 -27.31 -18.04
C GLN A 315 11.93 -27.67 -18.68
N THR A 316 12.19 -27.24 -19.92
CA THR A 316 13.50 -27.46 -20.57
C THR A 316 14.65 -26.82 -19.79
N HIS A 317 14.46 -25.63 -19.21
CA HIS A 317 15.45 -25.00 -18.35
C HIS A 317 15.66 -25.73 -17.01
N ARG A 318 14.60 -26.21 -16.34
CA ARG A 318 14.70 -27.03 -15.12
C ARG A 318 15.46 -28.33 -15.40
N PHE A 319 15.20 -28.99 -16.53
CA PHE A 319 15.97 -30.17 -16.95
C PHE A 319 17.42 -29.84 -17.33
N SER A 320 17.70 -28.66 -17.90
CA SER A 320 19.07 -28.21 -18.23
C SER A 320 19.92 -27.80 -17.02
N ARG A 321 19.29 -27.50 -15.87
CA ARG A 321 19.94 -27.13 -14.61
C ARG A 321 20.26 -28.34 -13.71
N ILE A 322 19.80 -29.53 -14.08
CA ILE A 322 20.33 -30.77 -13.51
C ILE A 322 21.69 -30.98 -14.17
N PRO A 323 22.82 -30.99 -13.42
CA PRO A 323 24.11 -31.30 -14.04
C PRO A 323 23.97 -32.66 -14.73
N LYS A 324 24.46 -32.74 -15.97
CA LYS A 324 24.46 -33.94 -16.82
C LYS A 324 24.93 -35.18 -16.04
N VAL A 325 24.02 -35.91 -15.42
CA VAL A 325 24.26 -37.28 -14.92
C VAL A 325 23.25 -38.26 -15.57
N ALA A 326 22.45 -37.80 -16.53
CA ALA A 326 21.51 -38.65 -17.28
C ALA A 326 22.06 -39.06 -18.66
N SER A 327 23.32 -39.50 -18.73
CA SER A 327 23.87 -40.16 -19.93
C SER A 327 24.12 -41.66 -19.72
N LEU A 328 23.47 -42.33 -18.76
CA LEU A 328 23.79 -43.74 -18.43
C LEU A 328 22.62 -44.70 -18.20
N LEU A 329 21.36 -44.39 -18.52
CA LEU A 329 20.26 -45.35 -18.27
C LEU A 329 19.28 -45.58 -19.44
N PHE A 330 19.72 -45.41 -20.69
CA PHE A 330 18.98 -45.95 -21.85
C PHE A 330 19.94 -46.50 -22.91
N ILE A 331 20.64 -47.58 -22.57
CA ILE A 331 21.04 -48.62 -23.53
C ILE A 331 20.94 -49.96 -22.76
N GLY A 332 20.05 -50.84 -23.21
CA GLY A 332 19.80 -52.16 -22.63
C GLY A 332 18.34 -52.56 -22.77
#